data_AF-A0A961ISL8-F1
#
_entry.id   AF-A0A961ISL8-F1
#
_cell.length_a   1.000
_cell.length_b   1.000
_cell.length_c   1.000
_cell.angle_alpha   90.00
_cell.angle_beta   90.00
_cell.angle_gamma   90.00
#
_symmetry.space_group_name_H-M   'P 1'
#
loop_
_entity.id
_entity.type
_entity.pdbx_description
1 polymer ?
#
loop_
_entity_poly.entity_id
_entity_poly.type
_entity_poly.pdbx_seq_one_letter_code
_entity_poly.pdbx_strand_id
1 'polypeptide(L)'
;MTEDALTRIAEALERIAPAPLSAPDFDAAEAFVWHVDPDRLSPVPRVNRVDIALLVGVDRVRDILLGNTRQFARGLPANNALLW
;
A
#
# COMPACT_ATOMS: atom_id res chain seq x y z
N MET A 1 42.57 -10.55 -3.17
CA MET A 1 41.40 -11.34 -2.75
C MET A 1 41.21 -12.45 -3.76
N THR A 2 40.88 -13.68 -3.33
CA THR A 2 40.62 -14.81 -4.23
C THR A 2 39.21 -14.72 -4.81
N GLU A 3 39.01 -15.27 -6.01
CA GLU A 3 37.70 -15.31 -6.68
C GLU A 3 36.63 -15.99 -5.82
N ASP A 4 37.00 -17.07 -5.13
CA ASP A 4 36.14 -17.78 -4.18
C ASP A 4 35.63 -16.89 -3.02
N ALA A 5 36.49 -16.00 -2.51
CA ALA A 5 36.10 -15.07 -1.46
C ALA A 5 35.12 -14.00 -1.98
N LEU A 6 35.28 -13.54 -3.22
CA LEU A 6 34.37 -12.59 -3.86
C LEU A 6 33.00 -13.22 -4.11
N THR A 7 32.96 -14.46 -4.61
CA THR A 7 31.71 -15.22 -4.82
C THR A 7 30.94 -15.41 -3.52
N ARG A 8 31.62 -15.83 -2.45
CA ARG A 8 30.99 -16.02 -1.14
C ARG A 8 30.41 -14.73 -0.56
N ILE A 9 31.05 -13.59 -0.81
CA ILE A 9 30.54 -12.26 -0.42
C ILE A 9 29.28 -11.93 -1.23
N ALA A 10 29.31 -12.12 -2.55
CA ALA A 10 28.16 -11.87 -3.42
C ALA A 10 26.93 -12.70 -3.00
N GLU A 11 27.11 -14.00 -2.79
CA GLU A 11 26.03 -14.90 -2.34
C GLU A 11 25.48 -14.52 -0.95
N ALA A 12 26.34 -14.05 -0.04
CA ALA A 12 25.89 -13.56 1.26
C ALA A 12 25.06 -12.28 1.14
N LEU A 13 25.47 -11.36 0.25
CA LEU A 13 24.74 -10.13 -0.02
C LEU A 13 23.38 -10.40 -0.68
N GLU A 14 23.29 -11.32 -1.64
CA GLU A 14 22.03 -11.70 -2.28
C GLU A 14 21.01 -12.30 -1.30
N ARG A 15 21.47 -13.05 -0.29
CA ARG A 15 20.59 -13.54 0.79
C ARG A 15 20.12 -12.45 1.73
N ILE A 16 20.95 -11.44 2.00
CA ILE A 16 20.64 -10.32 2.92
C ILE A 16 19.70 -9.32 2.24
N ALA A 17 19.88 -9.08 0.95
CA ALA A 17 19.12 -8.13 0.16
C ALA A 17 18.65 -8.80 -1.15
N PRO A 18 17.62 -9.66 -1.08
CA PRO A 18 17.05 -10.26 -2.27
C PRO A 18 16.49 -9.17 -3.21
N ALA A 19 16.34 -9.52 -4.49
CA ALA A 19 15.75 -8.61 -5.46
C ALA A 19 14.36 -8.13 -4.97
N PRO A 20 14.01 -6.85 -5.18
CA PRO A 20 12.70 -6.33 -4.82
C PRO A 20 11.59 -7.17 -5.46
N LEU A 21 10.52 -7.42 -4.70
CA LEU A 21 9.35 -8.09 -5.23
C LEU A 21 8.76 -7.28 -6.38
N SER A 22 8.23 -7.97 -7.39
CA SER A 22 7.48 -7.32 -8.45
C SER A 22 6.28 -6.57 -7.86
N ALA A 23 5.93 -5.43 -8.46
CA ALA A 23 4.73 -4.71 -8.09
C ALA A 23 3.49 -5.62 -8.22
N PRO A 24 2.54 -5.51 -7.30
CA PRO A 24 1.28 -6.25 -7.39
C PRO A 24 0.47 -5.77 -8.60
N ASP A 25 -0.33 -6.66 -9.17
CA ASP A 25 -1.35 -6.30 -10.14
C ASP A 25 -2.48 -5.55 -9.42
N PHE A 26 -2.55 -4.24 -9.63
CA PHE A 26 -3.56 -3.38 -9.00
C PHE A 26 -4.95 -3.54 -9.62
N ASP A 27 -5.05 -4.14 -10.81
CA ASP A 27 -6.35 -4.42 -11.46
C ASP A 27 -6.95 -5.75 -10.97
N ALA A 28 -6.19 -6.57 -10.24
CA ALA A 28 -6.63 -7.87 -9.75
C ALA A 28 -7.70 -7.80 -8.64
N ALA A 29 -7.80 -6.67 -7.92
CA ALA A 29 -8.78 -6.48 -6.84
C ALA A 29 -9.04 -5.01 -6.53
N GLU A 30 -10.21 -4.72 -5.94
CA GLU A 30 -10.57 -3.35 -5.51
C GLU A 30 -9.94 -2.95 -4.16
N ALA A 31 -9.40 -3.91 -3.41
CA ALA A 31 -8.78 -3.66 -2.11
C ALA A 31 -7.62 -4.63 -1.85
N PHE A 32 -6.64 -4.16 -1.08
CA PHE A 32 -5.45 -4.91 -0.72
C PHE A 32 -5.14 -4.76 0.76
N VAL A 33 -4.61 -5.83 1.38
CA VAL A 33 -3.99 -5.77 2.70
C VAL A 33 -2.49 -5.56 2.51
N TRP A 34 -1.97 -4.52 3.13
CA TRP A 34 -0.53 -4.29 3.19
C TRP A 34 0.09 -5.14 4.30
N HIS A 35 1.05 -5.96 3.94
CA HIS A 35 1.92 -6.66 4.88
C HIS A 35 3.31 -6.02 4.81
N VAL A 36 3.88 -5.71 5.97
CA VAL A 36 5.20 -5.07 6.08
C VAL A 36 6.37 -6.06 5.98
N ASP A 37 6.11 -7.35 6.21
CA ASP A 37 7.13 -8.40 6.15
C ASP A 37 6.56 -9.74 5.61
N PRO A 38 7.05 -10.23 4.46
CA PRO A 38 7.70 -9.42 3.42
C PRO A 38 6.76 -8.32 2.92
N ASP A 39 7.33 -7.17 2.53
CA ASP A 39 6.59 -6.02 1.99
C ASP A 39 5.78 -6.43 0.75
N ARG A 40 4.44 -6.46 0.87
CA ARG A 40 3.55 -6.84 -0.23
C ARG A 40 2.13 -6.33 -0.02
N LEU A 41 1.41 -6.20 -1.13
CA LEU A 41 -0.05 -6.00 -1.13
C LEU A 41 -0.73 -7.31 -1.51
N SER A 42 -1.51 -7.88 -0.60
CA SER A 42 -2.32 -9.08 -0.86
C SER A 42 -3.72 -8.66 -1.28
N PRO A 43 -4.25 -9.14 -2.42
CA PRO A 43 -5.60 -8.79 -2.86
C PRO A 43 -6.66 -9.33 -1.89
N VAL A 44 -7.75 -8.59 -1.73
CA VAL A 44 -8.95 -9.00 -0.99
C VAL A 44 -10.03 -9.41 -1.99
N PRO A 45 -10.30 -10.71 -2.20
CA PRO A 45 -11.22 -11.16 -3.25
C PRO A 45 -12.67 -10.73 -3.03
N ARG A 46 -13.08 -10.59 -1.76
CA ARG A 46 -14.41 -10.13 -1.37
C ARG A 46 -14.31 -9.15 -0.22
N VAL A 47 -14.48 -7.87 -0.53
CA VAL A 47 -14.50 -6.80 0.47
C VAL A 47 -15.86 -6.79 1.18
N ASN A 48 -15.85 -6.93 2.51
CA ASN A 48 -17.05 -6.75 3.33
C ASN A 48 -17.31 -5.24 3.51
N ARG A 49 -18.00 -4.62 2.55
CA ARG A 49 -18.32 -3.18 2.55
C ARG A 49 -19.79 -2.96 2.93
N VAL A 50 -20.05 -1.87 3.63
CA VAL A 50 -21.41 -1.30 3.79
C VAL A 50 -21.54 -0.19 2.74
N ASP A 51 -22.69 -0.11 2.06
CA ASP A 51 -22.95 0.98 1.13
C ASP A 51 -22.88 2.32 1.88
N ILE A 52 -22.09 3.26 1.35
CA ILE A 52 -21.87 4.56 1.98
C ILE A 52 -23.16 5.36 2.12
N ALA A 53 -24.15 5.12 1.26
CA ALA A 53 -25.47 5.75 1.33
C ALA A 53 -26.29 5.30 2.56
N LEU A 54 -25.93 4.17 3.18
CA LEU A 54 -26.57 3.67 4.41
C LEU A 54 -25.99 4.30 5.68
N LEU A 55 -24.84 4.97 5.59
CA LEU A 55 -24.20 5.62 6.73
C LEU A 55 -24.82 7.01 6.94
N VAL A 56 -25.52 7.19 8.06
CA VAL A 56 -26.19 8.45 8.39
C VAL A 56 -25.27 9.34 9.24
N GLY A 57 -25.24 10.64 8.92
CA GLY A 57 -24.48 11.63 9.70
C GLY A 57 -22.99 11.73 9.33
N VAL A 58 -22.52 10.95 8.35
CA VAL A 58 -21.12 10.97 7.91
C VAL A 58 -20.86 11.89 6.73
N ASP A 59 -21.88 12.51 6.12
CA ASP A 59 -21.76 13.26 4.86
C ASP A 59 -20.66 14.32 4.91
N ARG A 60 -20.67 15.15 5.96
CA ARG A 60 -19.66 16.20 6.13
C ARG A 60 -18.25 15.62 6.19
N VAL A 61 -18.05 14.55 6.97
CA VAL A 61 -16.72 13.98 7.18
C VAL A 61 -16.24 13.23 5.93
N ARG A 62 -17.15 12.49 5.27
CA ARG A 62 -16.93 11.86 3.95
C ARG A 62 -16.46 12.88 2.92
N ASP A 63 -17.16 14.00 2.80
CA ASP A 63 -16.89 15.00 1.77
C ASP A 63 -15.55 15.71 2.03
N ILE A 64 -15.24 16.01 3.30
CA ILE A 64 -13.93 16.55 3.70
C ILE A 64 -12.82 15.56 3.36
N LEU A 65 -12.98 14.28 3.73
CA LEU A 65 -11.99 13.24 3.47
C LEU A 65 -11.73 13.13 1.96
N LEU A 66 -12.78 12.99 1.17
CA LEU A 66 -12.68 12.88 -0.28
C LEU A 66 -12.02 14.11 -0.92
N GLY A 67 -12.35 15.31 -0.43
CA GLY A 67 -11.72 16.55 -0.86
C GLY A 67 -10.22 16.59 -0.56
N ASN A 68 -9.81 16.21 0.65
CA ASN A 68 -8.41 16.14 1.04
C ASN A 68 -7.64 15.09 0.25
N THR A 69 -8.20 13.89 0.06
CA THR A 69 -7.57 12.83 -0.74
C THR A 69 -7.36 13.28 -2.18
N ARG A 70 -8.33 13.98 -2.78
CA ARG A 70 -8.19 14.54 -4.14
C ARG A 70 -7.13 15.64 -4.23
N GLN A 71 -7.04 16.51 -3.22
CA GLN A 71 -5.99 17.53 -3.15
C GLN A 71 -4.60 16.87 -3.04
N PHE A 72 -4.45 15.91 -2.13
CA PHE A 72 -3.21 15.15 -1.95
C PHE A 72 -2.77 14.46 -3.24
N ALA A 73 -3.69 13.75 -3.91
CA ALA A 73 -3.41 13.07 -5.18
C ALA A 73 -2.98 14.04 -6.30
N ARG A 74 -3.31 15.33 -6.18
CA ARG A 74 -2.90 16.40 -7.12
C ARG A 74 -1.67 17.18 -6.66
N GLY A 75 -1.04 16.79 -5.55
CA GLY A 75 0.11 17.50 -4.97
C GLY A 75 -0.25 18.84 -4.31
N LEU A 76 -1.53 19.06 -4.00
CA LEU A 76 -1.99 20.26 -3.29
C LEU A 76 -2.01 20.01 -1.76
N PRO A 77 -2.01 21.07 -0.93
CA PRO A 77 -2.17 20.93 0.52
C PRO A 77 -3.44 20.15 0.88
N ALA A 78 -3.30 19.17 1.78
CA ALA A 78 -4.39 18.37 2.30
C ALA A 78 -4.22 18.17 3.81
N ASN A 79 -5.30 18.30 4.59
CA ASN A 79 -5.28 18.08 6.04
C ASN A 79 -5.52 16.59 6.37
N ASN A 80 -5.15 16.17 7.60
CA ASN A 80 -5.24 14.78 8.07
C ASN A 80 -6.63 14.14 7.87
N ALA A 81 -6.62 12.87 7.45
CA ALA A 81 -7.77 12.01 7.21
C ALA A 81 -8.28 11.31 8.49
N LEU A 82 -8.50 12.06 9.58
CA LEU A 82 -9.13 11.49 10.78
C LEU A 82 -10.65 11.55 10.63
N LEU A 83 -11.27 10.38 10.45
CA LEU A 83 -12.70 10.19 10.66
C LEU A 83 -12.89 10.01 12.18
N TRP A 84 -13.57 10.94 12.87
CA TRP A 84 -14.02 10.75 14.25
C TRP A 84 -15.45 10.20 14.29
#